data_AF-A0A7S2N6W7-F1
#
_entry.id   AF-A0A7S2N6W7-F1
#
_cell.length_a   1.000
_cell.length_b   1.000
_cell.length_c   1.000
_cell.angle_alpha   90.00
_cell.angle_beta   90.00
_cell.angle_gamma   90.00
#
_symmetry.space_group_name_H-M   'P 1'
#
loop_
_entity.id
_entity.type
_entity.pdbx_description
1 polymer ?
#
loop_
_entity_poly.entity_id
_entity_poly.type
_entity_poly.pdbx_seq_one_letter_code
_entity_poly.pdbx_strand_id
1 'polypeptide(L)'
;AKMRGYSSPKDFYVQKIVEGVATLAASVYPKRIIVRLSDFKSNEYKSLVGGDQYEPDEENPMIGFRGCGRYTDPFFEECFAMELEAIKKVRGEMGLTNVEIMIPFVRTLDMAKDVNDVLEKNGLKRGDDGLKVNMMAELPSNVFLAEEFLEYFDGFSIGSNDLTQLTLGLDRDSGLVAQYFDERNPAVMKGLEIIIKAAKAKGKYVGI
;
A
#
# COMPACT_ATOMS: atom_id res chain seq x y z
N ALA A 1 -0.69 19.37 -22.96
CA ALA A 1 -2.16 19.49 -22.76
C ALA A 1 -2.63 19.07 -21.37
N LYS A 2 -2.26 17.88 -20.86
CA LYS A 2 -2.76 17.34 -19.57
C LYS A 2 -2.29 18.04 -18.28
N MET A 3 -1.14 18.74 -18.30
CA MET A 3 -0.57 19.44 -17.13
C MET A 3 -0.84 20.95 -17.10
N ARG A 4 -1.72 21.46 -17.98
CA ARG A 4 -1.98 22.90 -18.07
C ARG A 4 -2.59 23.38 -16.75
N GLY A 5 -1.99 24.40 -16.13
CA GLY A 5 -2.41 24.92 -14.82
C GLY A 5 -1.51 24.50 -13.65
N TYR A 6 -0.50 23.67 -13.89
CA TYR A 6 0.50 23.26 -12.90
C TYR A 6 1.88 23.82 -13.25
N SER A 7 2.75 23.99 -12.24
CA SER A 7 4.04 24.67 -12.42
C SER A 7 5.09 23.81 -13.13
N SER A 8 4.98 22.48 -13.02
CA SER A 8 5.88 21.51 -13.66
C SER A 8 5.22 20.13 -13.78
N PRO A 9 5.80 19.18 -14.54
CA PRO A 9 5.32 17.79 -14.57
C PRO A 9 5.34 17.11 -13.20
N LYS A 10 6.38 17.34 -12.37
CA LYS A 10 6.48 16.79 -11.01
C LYS A 10 5.41 17.41 -10.10
N ASP A 11 5.21 18.73 -10.18
CA ASP A 11 4.16 19.42 -9.43
C ASP A 11 2.76 18.93 -9.83
N PHE A 12 2.49 18.70 -11.12
CA PHE A 12 1.24 18.10 -11.57
C PHE A 12 0.95 16.76 -10.88
N TYR A 13 1.95 15.89 -10.77
CA TYR A 13 1.81 14.59 -10.10
C TYR A 13 1.49 14.75 -8.61
N VAL A 14 2.30 15.53 -7.89
CA VAL A 14 2.13 15.78 -6.44
C VAL A 14 0.77 16.41 -6.16
N GLN A 15 0.41 17.49 -6.86
CA GLN A 15 -0.83 18.21 -6.61
C GLN A 15 -2.06 17.37 -6.91
N LYS A 16 -2.03 16.51 -7.94
CA LYS A 16 -3.15 15.60 -8.23
C LYS A 16 -3.38 14.58 -7.11
N ILE A 17 -2.31 14.08 -6.50
CA ILE A 17 -2.42 13.20 -5.33
C ILE A 17 -2.95 13.99 -4.12
N VAL A 18 -2.43 15.20 -3.88
CA VAL A 18 -2.92 16.09 -2.82
C VAL A 18 -4.42 16.35 -2.97
N GLU A 19 -4.88 16.77 -4.14
CA GLU A 19 -6.29 17.02 -4.45
C GLU A 19 -7.16 15.78 -4.17
N GLY A 20 -6.75 14.61 -4.66
CA GLY A 20 -7.49 13.36 -4.49
C GLY A 20 -7.58 12.92 -3.02
N VAL A 21 -6.44 12.86 -2.33
CA VAL A 21 -6.37 12.44 -0.93
C VAL A 21 -7.08 13.44 -0.02
N ALA A 22 -6.86 14.74 -0.21
CA ALA A 22 -7.51 15.78 0.60
C ALA A 22 -9.03 15.75 0.44
N THR A 23 -9.53 15.54 -0.78
CA THR A 23 -10.98 15.45 -1.05
C THR A 23 -11.60 14.27 -0.28
N LEU A 24 -10.98 13.10 -0.35
CA LEU A 24 -11.46 11.92 0.37
C LEU A 24 -11.39 12.11 1.89
N ALA A 25 -10.27 12.64 2.40
CA ALA A 25 -10.09 12.86 3.83
C ALA A 25 -11.06 13.91 4.40
N ALA A 26 -11.30 15.00 3.67
CA ALA A 26 -12.23 16.05 4.06
C ALA A 26 -13.68 15.54 4.10
N SER A 27 -14.06 14.63 3.21
CA SER A 27 -15.44 14.10 3.13
C SER A 27 -15.89 13.37 4.40
N VAL A 28 -14.94 12.85 5.18
CA VAL A 28 -15.22 12.10 6.42
C VAL A 28 -14.63 12.75 7.67
N TYR A 29 -13.98 13.91 7.54
CA TYR A 29 -13.29 14.57 8.66
C TYR A 29 -14.25 14.86 9.84
N PRO A 30 -13.86 14.60 11.11
CA PRO A 30 -12.55 14.14 11.58
C PRO A 30 -12.40 12.61 11.70
N LYS A 31 -13.31 11.81 11.10
CA LYS A 31 -13.19 10.35 11.15
C LYS A 31 -11.95 9.91 10.39
N ARG A 32 -11.28 8.87 10.90
CA ARG A 32 -10.08 8.31 10.28
C ARG A 32 -10.35 7.88 8.83
N ILE A 33 -9.33 8.04 7.98
CA ILE A 33 -9.25 7.46 6.65
C ILE A 33 -7.87 6.83 6.48
N ILE A 34 -7.81 5.65 5.88
CA ILE A 34 -6.55 4.95 5.64
C ILE A 34 -6.28 5.00 4.14
N VAL A 35 -5.23 5.72 3.74
CA VAL A 35 -4.84 5.87 2.35
C VAL A 35 -3.81 4.80 2.01
N ARG A 36 -4.19 3.88 1.12
CA ARG A 36 -3.25 2.93 0.54
C ARG A 36 -2.35 3.64 -0.45
N LEU A 37 -1.04 3.53 -0.28
CA LEU A 37 -0.07 4.03 -1.24
C LEU A 37 -0.11 3.21 -2.55
N SER A 38 0.50 3.74 -3.61
CA SER A 38 0.40 3.20 -4.97
C SER A 38 0.72 1.70 -5.07
N ASP A 39 -0.29 0.89 -5.39
CA ASP A 39 -0.20 -0.58 -5.45
C ASP A 39 -0.30 -1.11 -6.89
N PHE A 40 0.11 -0.30 -7.87
CA PHE A 40 0.07 -0.70 -9.26
C PHE A 40 1.12 -1.77 -9.57
N LYS A 41 0.71 -2.75 -10.37
CA LYS A 41 1.58 -3.71 -11.05
C LYS A 41 2.33 -3.02 -12.19
N SER A 42 3.45 -3.61 -12.63
CA SER A 42 4.25 -3.12 -13.77
C SER A 42 3.41 -2.93 -15.05
N ASN A 43 2.50 -3.85 -15.36
CA ASN A 43 1.61 -3.75 -16.52
C ASN A 43 0.60 -2.60 -16.44
N GLU A 44 0.15 -2.23 -15.24
CA GLU A 44 -0.72 -1.07 -15.02
C GLU A 44 0.05 0.23 -15.20
N TYR A 45 1.27 0.31 -14.67
CA TYR A 45 2.18 1.43 -14.94
C TYR A 45 2.53 1.54 -16.43
N LYS A 46 2.77 0.41 -17.11
CA LYS A 46 3.08 0.34 -18.54
C LYS A 46 1.97 0.93 -19.40
N SER A 47 0.72 0.81 -18.93
CA SER A 47 -0.47 1.33 -19.61
C SER A 47 -0.64 2.86 -19.47
N LEU A 48 0.13 3.51 -18.59
CA LEU A 48 0.16 4.96 -18.48
C LEU A 48 0.92 5.59 -19.65
N VAL A 49 0.65 6.87 -19.91
CA VAL A 49 1.33 7.62 -20.99
C VAL A 49 2.83 7.66 -20.70
N GLY A 50 3.62 6.99 -21.56
CA GLY A 50 5.08 6.89 -21.45
C GLY A 50 5.58 5.78 -20.51
N GLY A 51 4.68 4.95 -19.96
CA GLY A 51 5.04 3.86 -19.04
C GLY A 51 5.81 2.71 -19.71
N ASP A 52 5.57 2.46 -21.00
CA ASP A 52 6.24 1.45 -21.80
C ASP A 52 7.77 1.60 -21.88
N GLN A 53 8.28 2.80 -21.64
CA GLN A 53 9.73 3.07 -21.61
C GLN A 53 10.39 2.68 -20.29
N TYR A 54 9.64 2.58 -19.20
CA TYR A 54 10.16 2.37 -17.84
C TYR A 54 9.78 1.01 -17.25
N GLU A 55 8.74 0.36 -17.79
CA GLU A 55 8.18 -0.86 -17.23
C GLU A 55 8.57 -2.09 -18.07
N PRO A 56 9.43 -2.98 -17.55
CA PRO A 56 9.77 -4.22 -18.24
C PRO A 56 8.54 -5.14 -18.34
N ASP A 57 8.56 -6.03 -19.33
CA ASP A 57 7.57 -7.12 -19.40
C ASP A 57 7.89 -8.16 -18.33
N GLU A 58 6.93 -8.40 -17.44
CA GLU A 58 6.98 -9.46 -16.44
C GLU A 58 5.99 -10.55 -16.82
N GLU A 59 6.42 -11.81 -16.81
CA GLU A 59 5.56 -12.97 -17.06
C GLU A 59 4.42 -13.07 -16.03
N ASN A 60 4.67 -12.64 -14.78
CA ASN A 60 3.70 -12.71 -13.69
C ASN A 60 3.62 -11.38 -12.91
N PRO A 61 2.93 -10.35 -13.46
CA PRO A 61 2.86 -9.03 -12.82
C PRO A 61 2.27 -9.04 -11.41
N MET A 62 1.42 -10.02 -11.09
CA MET A 62 0.81 -10.16 -9.75
C MET A 62 1.86 -10.33 -8.64
N ILE A 63 2.93 -11.08 -8.90
CA ILE A 63 4.04 -11.34 -7.98
C ILE A 63 5.32 -10.59 -8.36
N GLY A 64 5.23 -9.64 -9.29
CA GLY A 64 6.35 -8.89 -9.86
C GLY A 64 6.72 -7.60 -9.11
N PHE A 65 7.25 -6.63 -9.83
CA PHE A 65 7.80 -5.38 -9.28
C PHE A 65 6.70 -4.38 -8.87
N ARG A 66 6.19 -4.50 -7.63
CA ARG A 66 5.09 -3.68 -7.07
C ARG A 66 5.17 -3.48 -5.55
N GLY A 67 4.32 -2.60 -5.05
CA GLY A 67 4.14 -2.30 -3.63
C GLY A 67 5.45 -1.97 -2.91
N CYS A 68 5.62 -2.47 -1.69
CA CYS A 68 6.79 -2.19 -0.84
C CYS A 68 8.15 -2.47 -1.51
N GLY A 69 8.24 -3.51 -2.34
CA GLY A 69 9.46 -3.83 -3.07
C GLY A 69 9.82 -2.80 -4.14
N ARG A 70 8.82 -2.10 -4.70
CA ARG A 70 9.03 -0.99 -5.63
C ARG A 70 9.43 0.29 -4.90
N TYR A 71 8.86 0.57 -3.74
CA TYR A 71 9.12 1.83 -2.99
C TYR A 71 10.56 2.00 -2.53
N THR A 72 11.23 0.89 -2.25
CA THR A 72 12.59 0.84 -1.71
C THR A 72 13.65 0.66 -2.81
N ASP A 73 13.24 0.49 -4.06
CA ASP A 73 14.15 0.32 -5.18
C ASP A 73 14.74 1.67 -5.63
N PRO A 74 16.07 1.79 -5.81
CA PRO A 74 16.72 3.03 -6.24
C PRO A 74 16.18 3.61 -7.55
N PHE A 75 15.66 2.77 -8.45
CA PHE A 75 15.08 3.22 -9.72
C PHE A 75 13.75 3.97 -9.53
N PHE A 76 13.03 3.69 -8.44
CA PHE A 76 11.69 4.22 -8.20
C PHE A 76 11.60 5.14 -6.96
N GLU A 77 12.65 5.22 -6.14
CA GLU A 77 12.66 6.02 -4.90
C GLU A 77 12.21 7.48 -5.12
N GLU A 78 12.64 8.14 -6.21
CA GLU A 78 12.19 9.51 -6.53
C GLU A 78 10.68 9.61 -6.82
N CYS A 79 10.10 8.60 -7.46
CA CYS A 79 8.66 8.55 -7.73
C CYS A 79 7.88 8.39 -6.43
N PHE A 80 8.34 7.50 -5.55
CA PHE A 80 7.72 7.30 -4.25
C PHE A 80 7.83 8.54 -3.36
N ALA A 81 8.97 9.24 -3.38
CA ALA A 81 9.16 10.49 -2.64
C ALA A 81 8.11 11.57 -3.01
N MET A 82 7.69 11.65 -4.28
CA MET A 82 6.62 12.57 -4.69
C MET A 82 5.25 12.19 -4.12
N GLU A 83 4.95 10.88 -4.02
CA GLU A 83 3.72 10.41 -3.35
C GLU A 83 3.74 10.75 -1.85
N LEU A 84 4.89 10.60 -1.19
CA LEU A 84 5.08 10.98 0.22
C LEU A 84 5.00 12.50 0.44
N GLU A 85 5.52 13.30 -0.48
CA GLU A 85 5.38 14.77 -0.46
C GLU A 85 3.90 15.17 -0.45
N ALA A 86 3.07 14.51 -1.27
CA ALA A 86 1.64 14.77 -1.30
C ALA A 86 0.97 14.48 0.05
N ILE A 87 1.29 13.33 0.68
CA ILE A 87 0.76 12.98 2.00
C ILE A 87 1.17 14.01 3.06
N LYS A 88 2.42 14.49 3.01
CA LYS A 88 2.91 15.53 3.93
C LYS A 88 2.15 16.85 3.77
N LYS A 89 1.90 17.28 2.53
CA LYS A 89 1.09 18.49 2.27
C LYS A 89 -0.32 18.36 2.83
N VAL A 90 -0.96 17.21 2.60
CA VAL A 90 -2.32 16.94 3.11
C VAL A 90 -2.37 16.98 4.63
N ARG A 91 -1.45 16.29 5.33
CA ARG A 91 -1.45 16.26 6.80
C ARG A 91 -0.99 17.58 7.41
N GLY A 92 0.11 18.14 6.91
CA GLY A 92 0.81 19.28 7.49
C GLY A 92 0.25 20.64 7.06
N GLU A 93 0.13 20.89 5.77
CA GLU A 93 -0.32 22.19 5.25
C GLU A 93 -1.84 22.33 5.30
N MET A 94 -2.59 21.25 5.04
CA MET A 94 -4.06 21.26 5.02
C MET A 94 -4.69 20.84 6.36
N GLY A 95 -3.90 20.33 7.31
CA GLY A 95 -4.38 19.94 8.65
C GLY A 95 -5.26 18.69 8.67
N LEU A 96 -5.27 17.88 7.61
CA LEU A 96 -6.07 16.65 7.51
C LEU A 96 -5.34 15.48 8.22
N THR A 97 -5.18 15.62 9.54
CA THR A 97 -4.47 14.67 10.40
C THR A 97 -5.21 13.35 10.65
N ASN A 98 -6.43 13.21 10.12
CA ASN A 98 -7.18 11.95 10.11
C ASN A 98 -6.70 10.95 9.04
N VAL A 99 -5.72 11.33 8.21
CA VAL A 99 -5.13 10.49 7.14
C VAL A 99 -4.04 9.56 7.67
N GLU A 100 -4.35 8.28 7.86
CA GLU A 100 -3.36 7.23 8.07
C GLU A 100 -2.84 6.72 6.72
N ILE A 101 -1.63 6.14 6.68
CA ILE A 101 -1.11 5.51 5.47
C ILE A 101 -1.11 3.99 5.60
N MET A 102 -1.24 3.30 4.47
CA MET A 102 -1.14 1.85 4.39
C MET A 102 -0.15 1.41 3.31
N ILE A 103 0.79 0.56 3.70
CA ILE A 103 1.83 0.00 2.82
C ILE A 103 1.35 -1.35 2.27
N PRO A 104 1.15 -1.47 0.95
CA PRO A 104 0.83 -2.73 0.29
C PRO A 104 2.07 -3.58 0.00
N PHE A 105 1.83 -4.87 -0.20
CA PHE A 105 2.75 -5.87 -0.75
C PHE A 105 4.08 -6.01 0.01
N VAL A 106 4.03 -5.93 1.35
CA VAL A 106 5.22 -6.08 2.22
C VAL A 106 5.58 -7.56 2.37
N ARG A 107 6.59 -8.03 1.64
CA ARG A 107 6.89 -9.48 1.54
C ARG A 107 7.67 -10.02 2.73
N THR A 108 8.65 -9.26 3.22
CA THR A 108 9.62 -9.68 4.25
C THR A 108 9.72 -8.64 5.38
N LEU A 109 10.27 -9.05 6.52
CA LEU A 109 10.53 -8.13 7.63
C LEU A 109 11.57 -7.06 7.27
N ASP A 110 12.55 -7.40 6.42
CA ASP A 110 13.52 -6.42 5.91
C ASP A 110 12.80 -5.32 5.10
N MET A 111 11.86 -5.70 4.21
CA MET A 111 11.03 -4.72 3.50
C MET A 111 10.20 -3.86 4.47
N ALA A 112 9.65 -4.46 5.53
CA ALA A 112 8.91 -3.72 6.55
C ALA A 112 9.77 -2.69 7.27
N LYS A 113 11.04 -3.01 7.53
CA LYS A 113 12.01 -2.08 8.09
C LYS A 113 12.39 -1.00 7.07
N ASP A 114 12.79 -1.40 5.87
CA ASP A 114 13.30 -0.50 4.84
C ASP A 114 12.26 0.54 4.42
N VAL A 115 10.98 0.16 4.31
CA VAL A 115 9.93 1.14 3.98
C VAL A 115 9.71 2.16 5.10
N ASN A 116 9.84 1.77 6.37
CA ASN A 116 9.79 2.72 7.48
C ASN A 116 10.99 3.67 7.45
N ASP A 117 12.19 3.17 7.11
CA ASP A 117 13.39 4.00 6.93
C ASP A 117 13.20 5.01 5.78
N VAL A 118 12.61 4.60 4.65
CA VAL A 118 12.27 5.48 3.51
C VAL A 118 11.21 6.53 3.89
N LEU A 119 10.17 6.14 4.62
CA LEU A 119 9.14 7.06 5.11
C LEU A 119 9.76 8.12 6.03
N GLU A 120 10.60 7.72 6.99
CA GLU A 120 11.28 8.64 7.91
C GLU A 120 12.24 9.58 7.16
N LYS A 121 13.03 9.08 6.20
CA LYS A 121 13.90 9.89 5.34
C LYS A 121 13.13 10.98 4.59
N ASN A 122 11.89 10.70 4.20
CA ASN A 122 11.02 11.65 3.52
C ASN A 122 10.20 12.52 4.48
N GLY A 123 10.32 12.35 5.80
CA GLY A 123 9.65 13.14 6.83
C GLY A 123 8.24 12.68 7.18
N LEU A 124 7.97 11.38 7.07
CA LEU A 124 6.73 10.72 7.52
C LEU A 124 7.07 9.62 8.53
N LYS A 125 7.39 10.00 9.76
CA LYS A 125 7.74 9.05 10.80
C LYS A 125 6.51 8.56 11.56
N ARG A 126 6.40 7.24 11.77
CA ARG A 126 5.33 6.63 12.58
C ARG A 126 5.32 7.23 13.99
N GLY A 127 4.18 7.74 14.43
CA GLY A 127 3.99 8.38 15.73
C GLY A 127 4.15 9.90 15.73
N ASP A 128 4.94 10.46 14.80
CA ASP A 128 5.10 11.91 14.68
C ASP A 128 3.81 12.54 14.14
N ASP A 129 3.37 13.64 14.76
CA ASP A 129 2.09 14.29 14.48
C ASP A 129 0.89 13.34 14.42
N GLY A 130 0.96 12.26 15.22
CA GLY A 130 -0.08 11.22 15.27
C GLY A 130 -0.19 10.38 14.00
N LEU A 131 0.80 10.38 13.10
CA LEU A 131 0.80 9.55 11.90
C LEU A 131 0.77 8.07 12.28
N LYS A 132 -0.20 7.36 11.72
CA LYS A 132 -0.32 5.91 11.79
C LYS A 132 0.10 5.28 10.46
N VAL A 133 0.93 4.25 10.55
CA VAL A 133 1.42 3.49 9.41
C VAL A 133 0.90 2.06 9.53
N ASN A 134 -0.06 1.71 8.70
CA ASN A 134 -0.66 0.38 8.64
C ASN A 134 -0.01 -0.44 7.52
N MET A 135 -0.18 -1.75 7.58
CA MET A 135 0.23 -2.66 6.50
C MET A 135 -0.99 -3.36 5.92
N MET A 136 -0.99 -3.53 4.59
CA MET A 136 -1.95 -4.42 3.96
C MET A 136 -1.48 -5.87 4.17
N ALA A 137 -2.24 -6.65 4.93
CA ALA A 137 -1.91 -8.05 5.19
C ALA A 137 -2.51 -8.91 4.08
N GLU A 138 -1.70 -9.25 3.08
CA GLU A 138 -2.18 -9.81 1.81
C GLU A 138 -1.31 -10.94 1.26
N LEU A 139 -0.15 -11.22 1.87
CA LEU A 139 0.70 -12.35 1.52
C LEU A 139 0.64 -13.44 2.60
N PRO A 140 0.84 -14.72 2.24
CA PRO A 140 0.98 -15.79 3.23
C PRO A 140 2.10 -15.54 4.25
N SER A 141 3.18 -14.86 3.88
CA SER A 141 4.23 -14.47 4.83
C SER A 141 3.69 -13.54 5.93
N ASN A 142 2.74 -12.65 5.62
CA ASN A 142 2.11 -11.78 6.60
C ASN A 142 1.24 -12.56 7.59
N VAL A 143 0.67 -13.69 7.17
CA VAL A 143 -0.07 -14.60 8.06
C VAL A 143 0.90 -15.26 9.04
N PHE A 144 1.97 -15.87 8.53
CA PHE A 144 2.88 -16.67 9.35
C PHE A 144 3.74 -15.83 10.31
N LEU A 145 4.04 -14.58 9.93
CA LEU A 145 4.86 -13.65 10.71
C LEU A 145 4.04 -12.44 11.19
N ALA A 146 2.74 -12.63 11.43
CA ALA A 146 1.82 -11.53 11.73
C ALA A 146 2.26 -10.72 12.96
N GLU A 147 2.79 -11.37 13.99
CA GLU A 147 3.23 -10.69 15.21
C GLU A 147 4.50 -9.87 14.96
N GLU A 148 5.43 -10.39 14.17
CA GLU A 148 6.70 -9.75 13.83
C GLU A 148 6.48 -8.55 12.92
N PHE A 149 5.60 -8.67 11.91
CA PHE A 149 5.21 -7.54 11.08
C PHE A 149 4.56 -6.42 11.90
N LEU A 150 3.75 -6.78 12.91
CA LEU A 150 3.13 -5.78 13.78
C LEU A 150 4.17 -4.95 14.55
N GLU A 151 5.43 -5.34 14.72
CA GLU A 151 6.42 -4.44 15.33
C GLU A 151 6.66 -3.17 14.47
N TYR A 152 6.50 -3.29 13.16
CA TYR A 152 6.74 -2.23 12.17
C TYR A 152 5.49 -1.40 11.82
N PHE A 153 4.29 -1.87 12.18
CA PHE A 153 3.03 -1.21 11.81
C PHE A 153 2.08 -0.97 12.99
N ASP A 154 1.18 0.01 12.87
CA ASP A 154 0.13 0.32 13.85
C ASP A 154 -1.08 -0.63 13.76
N GLY A 155 -1.16 -1.39 12.68
CA GLY A 155 -2.22 -2.37 12.44
C GLY A 155 -2.22 -2.90 11.02
N PHE A 156 -3.26 -3.68 10.72
CA PHE A 156 -3.47 -4.32 9.45
C PHE A 156 -4.78 -3.90 8.78
N SER A 157 -4.76 -3.81 7.46
CA SER A 157 -5.96 -4.00 6.64
C SER A 157 -5.76 -5.25 5.80
N ILE A 158 -6.68 -6.20 5.87
CA ILE A 158 -6.51 -7.48 5.20
C ILE A 158 -6.85 -7.33 3.72
N GLY A 159 -5.89 -7.62 2.86
CA GLY A 159 -6.12 -7.73 1.42
C GLY A 159 -6.62 -9.12 1.07
N SER A 160 -7.90 -9.39 1.31
CA SER A 160 -8.48 -10.74 1.14
C SER A 160 -8.37 -11.28 -0.28
N ASN A 161 -8.41 -10.41 -1.28
CA ASN A 161 -8.22 -10.76 -2.69
C ASN A 161 -6.85 -11.39 -2.96
N ASP A 162 -5.78 -10.65 -2.70
CA ASP A 162 -4.41 -11.12 -2.93
C ASP A 162 -4.04 -12.24 -1.96
N LEU A 163 -4.52 -12.20 -0.71
CA LEU A 163 -4.34 -13.30 0.24
C LEU A 163 -4.94 -14.60 -0.28
N THR A 164 -6.14 -14.55 -0.86
CA THR A 164 -6.80 -15.72 -1.45
C THR A 164 -6.04 -16.24 -2.66
N GLN A 165 -5.67 -15.35 -3.58
CA GLN A 165 -4.89 -15.70 -4.77
C GLN A 165 -3.58 -16.40 -4.40
N LEU A 166 -2.81 -15.83 -3.46
CA LEU A 166 -1.50 -16.35 -3.07
C LEU A 166 -1.59 -17.59 -2.16
N THR A 167 -2.63 -17.69 -1.33
CA THR A 167 -2.85 -18.87 -0.49
C THR A 167 -3.29 -20.07 -1.32
N LEU A 168 -4.10 -19.85 -2.37
CA LEU A 168 -4.64 -20.92 -3.21
C LEU A 168 -3.84 -21.16 -4.50
N GLY A 169 -2.87 -20.29 -4.82
CA GLY A 169 -2.06 -20.40 -6.04
C GLY A 169 -2.86 -20.10 -7.31
N LEU A 170 -3.66 -19.05 -7.29
CA LEU A 170 -4.58 -18.70 -8.36
C LEU A 170 -4.35 -17.27 -8.87
N ASP A 171 -4.55 -17.08 -10.17
CA ASP A 171 -4.80 -15.76 -10.75
C ASP A 171 -6.31 -15.66 -11.04
N ARG A 172 -6.99 -14.72 -10.37
CA ARG A 172 -8.44 -14.55 -10.53
C ARG A 172 -8.82 -14.00 -11.91
N ASP A 173 -7.88 -13.35 -12.60
CA ASP A 173 -8.10 -12.82 -13.95
C ASP A 173 -8.00 -13.95 -15.00
N SER A 174 -7.46 -15.11 -14.61
CA SER A 174 -7.45 -16.32 -15.43
C SER A 174 -8.78 -17.06 -15.34
N GLY A 175 -9.61 -16.89 -16.38
CA GLY A 175 -10.90 -17.59 -16.50
C GLY A 175 -10.83 -19.12 -16.47
N LEU A 176 -9.64 -19.71 -16.57
CA LEU A 176 -9.42 -21.17 -16.46
C LEU A 176 -9.42 -21.68 -15.01
N VAL A 177 -9.10 -20.81 -14.05
CA VAL A 177 -8.94 -21.18 -12.63
C VAL A 177 -9.74 -20.29 -11.68
N ALA A 178 -10.35 -19.21 -12.17
CA ALA A 178 -11.14 -18.27 -11.38
C ALA A 178 -12.27 -18.94 -10.58
N GLN A 179 -12.82 -20.08 -11.05
CA GLN A 179 -13.83 -20.84 -10.30
C GLN A 179 -13.34 -21.40 -8.95
N TYR A 180 -12.03 -21.46 -8.73
CA TYR A 180 -11.44 -21.92 -7.47
C TYR A 180 -11.23 -20.78 -6.45
N PHE A 181 -11.49 -19.52 -6.84
CA PHE A 181 -11.37 -18.38 -5.95
C PHE A 181 -12.54 -18.35 -4.95
N ASP A 182 -12.23 -18.53 -3.67
CA ASP A 182 -13.18 -18.31 -2.57
C ASP A 182 -12.43 -17.77 -1.34
N GLU A 183 -12.74 -16.54 -0.95
CA GLU A 183 -12.16 -15.90 0.24
C GLU A 183 -12.57 -16.61 1.55
N ARG A 184 -13.61 -17.44 1.49
CA ARG A 184 -14.10 -18.27 2.61
C ARG A 184 -13.50 -19.68 2.60
N ASN A 185 -12.57 -19.96 1.69
CA ASN A 185 -11.85 -21.23 1.69
C ASN A 185 -11.21 -21.46 3.07
N PRO A 186 -11.27 -22.68 3.63
CA PRO A 186 -10.73 -22.97 4.97
C PRO A 186 -9.27 -22.53 5.18
N ALA A 187 -8.43 -22.59 4.13
CA ALA A 187 -7.05 -22.12 4.21
C ALA A 187 -6.98 -20.60 4.40
N VAL A 188 -7.78 -19.85 3.65
CA VAL A 188 -7.86 -18.39 3.75
C VAL A 188 -8.44 -17.98 5.10
N MET A 189 -9.57 -18.57 5.51
CA MET A 189 -10.21 -18.30 6.80
C MET A 189 -9.26 -18.52 7.99
N LYS A 190 -8.42 -19.55 7.93
CA LYS A 190 -7.39 -19.80 8.96
C LYS A 190 -6.31 -18.71 8.94
N GLY A 191 -5.91 -18.23 7.78
CA GLY A 191 -5.01 -17.08 7.65
C GLY A 191 -5.59 -15.80 8.25
N LEU A 192 -6.87 -15.49 7.93
CA LEU A 192 -7.60 -14.37 8.51
C LEU A 192 -7.64 -14.45 10.05
N GLU A 193 -7.95 -15.64 10.58
CA GLU A 193 -8.01 -15.87 12.02
C GLU A 193 -6.66 -15.58 12.71
N ILE A 194 -5.56 -16.04 12.13
CA ILE A 194 -4.20 -15.80 12.66
C ILE A 194 -3.88 -14.29 12.67
N ILE A 195 -4.11 -13.59 11.55
CA ILE A 195 -3.85 -12.14 11.44
C ILE A 195 -4.67 -11.37 12.47
N ILE A 196 -5.97 -11.67 12.58
CA ILE A 196 -6.89 -10.99 13.50
C ILE A 196 -6.48 -11.25 14.96
N LYS A 197 -6.10 -12.49 15.29
CA LYS A 197 -5.64 -12.84 16.64
C LYS A 197 -4.36 -12.11 17.01
N ALA A 198 -3.36 -12.07 16.12
CA ALA A 198 -2.11 -11.36 16.33
C ALA A 198 -2.34 -9.85 16.59
N ALA A 199 -3.16 -9.20 15.76
CA ALA A 199 -3.50 -7.79 15.92
C ALA A 199 -4.23 -7.52 17.23
N LYS A 200 -5.25 -8.33 17.57
CA LYS A 200 -5.99 -8.19 18.84
C LYS A 200 -5.11 -8.43 20.06
N ALA A 201 -4.23 -9.42 20.03
CA ALA A 201 -3.31 -9.72 21.13
C ALA A 201 -2.36 -8.56 21.42
N LYS A 202 -1.95 -7.81 20.40
CA LYS A 202 -1.11 -6.60 20.54
C LYS A 202 -1.91 -5.30 20.70
N GLY A 203 -3.24 -5.36 20.75
CA GLY A 203 -4.10 -4.17 20.86
C GLY A 203 -4.02 -3.25 19.64
N LYS A 204 -3.68 -3.79 18.46
CA LYS A 204 -3.48 -3.05 17.21
C LYS A 204 -4.70 -3.11 16.31
N TYR A 205 -4.77 -2.17 15.37
CA TYR A 205 -5.87 -2.12 14.41
C TYR A 205 -5.87 -3.37 13.51
N VAL A 206 -7.05 -3.89 13.21
CA VAL A 206 -7.26 -4.86 12.12
C VAL A 206 -8.59 -4.56 11.44
N GLY A 207 -8.56 -4.43 10.12
CA GLY A 207 -9.74 -4.36 9.25
C GLY A 207 -9.61 -5.32 8.07
N ILE A 208 -10.68 -5.46 7.30
CA ILE A 208 -10.75 -6.21 6.04
C ILE A 208 -11.58 -5.40 5.06
#